data_AF-A0A358SJ33-F1
#
_entry.id   AF-A0A358SJ33-F1
#
_cell.length_a   1.000
_cell.length_b   1.000
_cell.length_c   1.000
_cell.angle_alpha   90.00
_cell.angle_beta   90.00
_cell.angle_gamma   90.00
#
_symmetry.space_group_name_H-M   'P 1'
#
loop_
_entity.id
_entity.type
_entity.pdbx_description
1 polymer ?
#
loop_
_entity_poly.entity_id
_entity_poly.type
_entity_poly.pdbx_seq_one_letter_code
_entity_poly.pdbx_strand_id
1 'polypeptide(L)' 'MCPCTWSAFSARATLDRCRALLAYHVAAGEIDGVDVSGLSFALFLDTPPVMADGNWRVGIFLDDSAS' A
#
# COMPACT_ATOMS: atom_id res chain seq x y z
N MET A 1 -5.48 -16.04 7.05
CA MET A 1 -5.41 -14.57 7.16
C MET A 1 -3.96 -14.14 7.05
N CYS A 2 -3.63 -13.10 6.30
CA CYS A 2 -2.25 -12.61 6.19
C CYS A 2 -1.77 -12.03 7.53
N PRO A 3 -0.55 -12.36 7.99
CA PRO A 3 -0.09 -11.94 9.31
C PRO A 3 0.02 -10.43 9.49
N CYS A 4 0.28 -9.69 8.40
CA CYS A 4 0.45 -8.25 8.44
C CYS A 4 -0.76 -7.48 8.99
N THR A 5 -1.99 -8.00 8.84
CA THR A 5 -3.21 -7.26 9.23
C THR A 5 -3.49 -7.25 10.73
N TRP A 6 -3.04 -8.27 11.48
CA TRP A 6 -3.30 -8.39 12.91
C TRP A 6 -2.04 -8.23 13.77
N SER A 7 -0.86 -8.45 13.19
CA SER A 7 0.43 -8.35 13.92
C SER A 7 1.09 -6.99 13.78
N ALA A 8 0.44 -6.01 13.14
CA ALA A 8 1.06 -4.74 12.76
C ALA A 8 2.41 -4.95 12.06
N PHE A 9 2.42 -5.79 11.00
CA PHE A 9 3.59 -6.07 10.14
C PHE A 9 4.75 -6.85 10.78
N SER A 10 4.64 -7.25 12.05
CA SER A 10 5.74 -7.88 12.80
C SER A 10 5.80 -9.41 12.70
N ALA A 11 4.68 -10.09 12.42
CA ALA A 11 4.68 -11.54 12.28
C ALA A 11 5.13 -11.97 10.88
N ARG A 12 5.90 -13.07 10.85
CA ARG A 12 6.47 -13.64 9.62
C ARG A 12 5.38 -14.21 8.71
N ALA A 13 5.47 -13.92 7.42
CA ALA A 13 4.69 -14.54 6.36
C ALA A 13 5.04 -16.03 6.15
N THR A 14 4.12 -16.77 5.53
CA THR A 14 4.32 -18.19 5.18
C THR A 14 5.25 -18.39 3.99
N LEU A 15 5.42 -17.37 3.15
CA LEU A 15 6.31 -17.35 2.00
C LEU A 15 7.52 -16.45 2.26
N ASP A 16 8.59 -16.65 1.48
CA ASP A 16 9.85 -15.90 1.63
C ASP A 16 9.72 -14.41 1.32
N ARG A 17 8.70 -14.01 0.56
CA ARG A 17 8.39 -12.61 0.27
C ARG A 17 6.89 -12.39 0.33
N CYS A 18 6.49 -11.26 0.88
CA CYS A 18 5.10 -10.82 0.85
C CYS A 18 4.89 -9.88 -0.34
N ARG A 19 4.08 -10.33 -1.31
CA ARG A 19 3.67 -9.57 -2.50
C ARG A 19 2.21 -9.19 -2.35
N ALA A 20 1.94 -7.91 -2.18
CA ALA A 20 0.60 -7.40 -1.91
C ALA A 20 0.24 -6.25 -2.84
N LEU A 21 -1.06 -6.14 -3.15
CA LEU A 21 -1.64 -4.99 -3.82
C LEU A 21 -2.60 -4.31 -2.83
N LEU A 22 -2.36 -3.04 -2.55
CA LEU A 22 -3.28 -2.20 -1.79
C LEU A 22 -3.86 -1.17 -2.75
N ALA A 23 -5.16 -1.25 -3.02
CA ALA A 23 -5.86 -0.33 -3.91
C ALA A 23 -6.80 0.56 -3.09
N TYR A 24 -6.79 1.85 -3.41
CA TYR A 24 -7.54 2.87 -2.71
C TYR A 24 -8.32 3.73 -3.71
N HIS A 25 -9.54 4.08 -3.33
CA HIS A 25 -10.33 5.11 -3.99
C HIS A 25 -10.62 6.19 -2.96
N VAL A 26 -10.26 7.42 -3.27
CA VAL A 26 -10.50 8.57 -2.40
C VAL A 26 -11.91 9.08 -2.69
N ALA A 27 -12.85 8.80 -1.79
CA ALA A 27 -14.23 9.25 -1.98
C ALA A 27 -14.33 10.79 -1.95
N ALA A 28 -13.63 11.45 -1.03
CA ALA A 28 -13.51 12.90 -0.94
C ALA A 28 -12.30 13.28 -0.06
N GLY A 29 -11.67 14.43 -0.32
CA GLY A 29 -10.63 14.97 0.55
C GLY A 29 -9.78 16.07 -0.11
N GLU A 30 -9.03 16.78 0.73
CA GLU A 30 -8.08 17.81 0.31
C GLU A 30 -6.74 17.59 1.03
N ILE A 31 -5.63 17.81 0.33
CA ILE A 31 -4.28 17.81 0.89
C ILE A 31 -3.62 19.14 0.52
N ASP A 32 -3.28 19.96 1.53
CA ASP A 32 -2.58 21.24 1.34
C ASP A 32 -3.21 22.17 0.29
N GLY A 33 -4.55 22.23 0.20
CA GLY A 33 -5.27 23.02 -0.80
C GLY A 33 -5.53 22.32 -2.13
N VAL A 34 -5.07 21.08 -2.31
CA VAL A 34 -5.28 20.26 -3.52
C VAL A 34 -6.43 19.29 -3.31
N ASP A 35 -7.48 19.40 -4.13
CA ASP A 35 -8.58 18.44 -4.13
C ASP A 35 -8.10 17.10 -4.67
N VAL A 36 -8.25 16.05 -3.86
CA VAL A 36 -7.89 14.66 -4.21
C VAL A 36 -9.12 13.76 -4.30
N SER A 37 -10.31 14.35 -4.30
CA SER A 37 -11.58 13.63 -4.39
C SER A 37 -11.72 12.90 -5.72
N GLY A 38 -12.23 11.67 -5.67
CA GLY A 38 -12.41 10.82 -6.85
C GLY A 38 -11.14 10.12 -7.35
N LEU A 39 -9.96 10.50 -6.88
CA LEU A 39 -8.70 9.89 -7.31
C LEU A 39 -8.60 8.44 -6.85
N SER A 40 -8.00 7.61 -7.69
CA SER A 40 -7.66 6.23 -7.37
C SER A 40 -6.15 6.02 -7.41
N PHE A 41 -5.62 5.25 -6.47
CA PHE A 41 -4.21 4.89 -6.48
C PHE A 41 -4.01 3.48 -5.94
N ALA A 42 -2.91 2.85 -6.31
CA ALA A 42 -2.58 1.52 -5.82
C ALA A 42 -1.09 1.37 -5.53
N LEU A 43 -0.78 0.58 -4.50
CA LEU A 43 0.57 0.24 -4.07
C LEU A 43 0.84 -1.23 -4.37
N PHE A 44 1.87 -1.48 -5.16
CA PHE A 44 2.44 -2.81 -5.40
C PHE A 44 3.60 -3.00 -4.44
N LEU A 45 3.43 -3.87 -3.45
CA LEU A 45 4.41 -4.12 -2.40
C LEU A 45 5.14 -5.43 -2.69
N ASP A 46 6.47 -5.40 -2.71
CA ASP A 46 7.32 -6.59 -2.65
C ASP A 46 8.28 -6.45 -1.46
N THR A 47 8.02 -7.23 -0.40
CA THR A 47 8.65 -7.06 0.91
C THR A 47 9.30 -8.36 1.40
N PRO A 48 10.25 -8.30 2.35
CA PRO A 48 10.71 -9.47 3.10
C PRO A 48 9.55 -10.18 3.84
N PRO A 49 9.77 -11.37 4.41
CA PRO A 49 8.70 -12.13 5.05
C PRO A 49 8.21 -11.49 6.36
N VAL A 50 9.01 -10.64 7.00
CA VAL A 50 8.58 -9.76 8.09
C VAL A 50 8.54 -8.35 7.51
N MET A 51 7.34 -7.78 7.38
CA MET A 51 7.15 -6.49 6.71
C MET A 51 7.79 -5.33 7.48
N ALA A 52 7.83 -5.41 8.82
CA ALA A 52 8.47 -4.41 9.68
C ALA A 52 9.99 -4.29 9.48
N ASP A 53 10.65 -5.27 8.85
CA ASP A 53 12.09 -5.23 8.56
C ASP A 53 12.46 -4.22 7.46
N GLY A 54 11.46 -3.64 6.78
CA GLY A 54 11.68 -2.68 5.69
C GLY A 54 12.32 -3.32 4.46
N ASN A 55 13.15 -2.57 3.73
CA ASN A 55 13.74 -2.98 2.44
C ASN A 55 12.66 -3.38 1.40
N TRP A 56 11.60 -2.60 1.35
CA TRP A 56 10.49 -2.83 0.43
C TRP A 56 10.86 -2.34 -0.97
N ARG A 57 10.41 -3.08 -1.98
CA ARG A 57 10.27 -2.56 -3.34
C ARG A 57 8.81 -2.16 -3.50
N VAL A 58 8.58 -0.91 -3.88
CA VAL A 58 7.23 -0.35 -3.99
C VAL A 58 7.04 0.22 -5.39
N GLY A 59 6.01 -0.25 -6.08
CA GLY A 59 5.47 0.38 -7.27
C GLY A 59 4.20 1.13 -6.90
N ILE A 60 3.96 2.28 -7.53
CA ILE A 60 2.75 3.07 -7.33
C ILE A 60 2.07 3.26 -8.67
N PHE A 61 0.76 3.02 -8.70
CA PHE A 61 -0.12 3.47 -9.75
C PHE A 61 -0.88 4.69 -9.25
N LEU A 62 -0.86 5.77 -10.04
CA LEU A 62 -1.73 6.94 -9.84
C LEU A 62 -2.67 7.03 -11.05
N ASP A 63 -3.91 7.39 -10.76
CA ASP A 63 -4.88 7.74 -11.79
C ASP A 63 -4.40 8.93 -12.64
N ASP A 64 -4.78 8.94 -13.91
CA ASP A 64 -4.39 10.00 -14.87
C ASP A 64 -5.06 11.34 -14.58
N SER A 65 -6.16 11.30 -13.82
CA SER A 65 -6.88 12.47 -13.32
C SER A 65 -6.13 13.23 -12.21
N ALA A 66 -5.03 12.70 -11.67
CA ALA A 66 -4.20 13.38 -10.68
C ALA A 66 -3.41 14.55 -11.31
N SER A 67 -3.55 15.76 -10.77
CA SER A 67 -2.96 17.00 -11.31
C SER A 67 -2.35 17.91 -10.25
#